data_AF-A0A7S0NGR3-F1
#
_entry.id   AF-A0A7S0NGR3-F1
#
_cell.length_a   1.000
_cell.length_b   1.000
_cell.length_c   1.000
_cell.angle_alpha   90.00
_cell.angle_beta   90.00
_cell.angle_gamma   90.00
#
_symmetry.space_group_name_H-M   'P 1'
#
loop_
_entity.id
_entity.type
_entity.pdbx_description
1 polymer ?
#
loop_
_entity_poly.entity_id
_entity_poly.type
_entity_poly.pdbx_seq_one_letter_code
_entity_poly.pdbx_strand_id
1 'polypeptide(L)'
;GEASTSSQASTRKPSCTSAISSVGAEDAPNVAAGLSYGLEMVVTALVIAIPIRVGYSLLAAVIWAAIMLLVLMPLVHVFADKLILRTASAADNILVHHNWGVSILIGVIKVSFALVANGVYQQNCSIAAGASPYDVCNQKDLPAAAEASIAAGLGERLAHAAVPDIFKLQSCVDIVVLLALILGAKLLLRLRFTFRKGLGEAKAQWSGFSLDEYLVSRSNSAVAISLAGYIIAVALALTGVIDCPDDNVGMHGLWVVTYTAFGMLLLFCAQQINNRVLLASIDNSEELLKDNIAVACVEAGSLVACGRIMQAVLSGSSDSVEEGFATILLYWVSGQFILLLFSACYRKVTSFEDEDQIKQGNVAVGLSSGLTLVAVAFVITSPILKYASYLLFLLVSFVGIALLILLRVVVDRFVLPGDTLDGEMQQHNWGAALIEGAAAFSIAIVLDIFQYAPDDNTC
;
A
#
# COMPACT_ATOMS: atom_id res chain seq x y z
N GLY A 1 -21.11 -58.00 56.98
CA GLY A 1 -22.26 -57.30 56.39
C GLY A 1 -21.72 -56.08 55.71
N GLU A 2 -21.55 -56.12 54.39
CA GLU A 2 -22.61 -55.80 53.38
C GLU A 2 -22.77 -54.28 53.29
N ALA A 3 -22.25 -53.62 52.23
CA ALA A 3 -22.88 -53.39 50.92
C ALA A 3 -24.10 -52.43 51.07
N SER A 4 -24.38 -51.42 50.26
CA SER A 4 -23.96 -50.89 48.95
C SER A 4 -24.68 -49.52 48.83
N THR A 5 -24.24 -48.53 48.03
CA THR A 5 -24.74 -48.34 46.67
C THR A 5 -24.06 -47.12 46.03
N SER A 6 -23.75 -47.29 44.74
CA SER A 6 -23.31 -46.30 43.78
C SER A 6 -24.48 -45.40 43.33
N SER A 7 -24.18 -44.13 43.02
CA SER A 7 -25.02 -43.34 42.10
C SER A 7 -24.16 -42.43 41.22
N GLN A 8 -23.99 -42.93 40.00
CA GLN A 8 -23.77 -42.29 38.70
C GLN A 8 -23.26 -40.84 38.63
N ALA A 9 -22.09 -40.72 37.97
CA ALA A 9 -21.60 -39.51 37.35
C ALA A 9 -22.59 -39.00 36.27
N SER A 10 -23.15 -37.81 36.50
CA SER A 10 -23.81 -37.01 35.48
C SER A 10 -22.80 -36.03 34.89
N THR A 11 -22.35 -36.31 33.67
CA THR A 11 -21.64 -35.40 32.78
C THR A 11 -22.52 -34.19 32.43
N ARG A 12 -22.49 -33.14 33.27
CA ARG A 12 -22.99 -31.82 32.87
C ARG A 12 -21.90 -31.08 32.10
N LYS A 13 -22.14 -30.91 30.80
CA LYS A 13 -21.44 -29.93 29.95
C LYS A 13 -21.40 -28.58 30.66
N PRO A 14 -20.30 -27.82 30.63
CA PRO A 14 -20.31 -26.46 31.14
C PRO A 14 -21.28 -25.64 30.29
N SER A 15 -22.28 -25.03 30.95
CA SER A 15 -23.21 -24.12 30.30
C SER A 15 -22.46 -22.87 29.83
N CYS A 16 -22.89 -22.33 28.70
CA CYS A 16 -22.37 -21.14 27.99
C CYS A 16 -22.35 -19.82 28.82
N THR A 17 -22.49 -19.89 30.14
CA THR A 17 -22.68 -18.76 31.04
C THR A 17 -21.53 -18.54 32.01
N SER A 18 -20.51 -19.42 32.04
CA SER A 18 -19.29 -19.19 32.84
C SER A 18 -18.13 -18.57 32.05
N ALA A 19 -18.35 -18.21 30.77
CA ALA A 19 -17.35 -17.54 29.93
C ALA A 19 -17.48 -15.99 29.92
N ILE A 20 -18.40 -15.43 30.72
CA ILE A 20 -18.70 -13.98 30.72
C ILE A 20 -18.20 -13.27 32.00
N SER A 21 -17.64 -14.00 32.98
CA SER A 21 -17.20 -13.42 34.25
C SER A 21 -15.68 -13.29 34.40
N SER A 22 -14.97 -12.99 33.31
CA SER A 22 -13.61 -12.44 33.35
C SER A 22 -13.48 -11.13 32.57
N VAL A 23 -14.60 -10.39 32.42
CA VAL A 23 -14.58 -8.97 32.07
C VAL A 23 -14.07 -8.22 33.31
N GLY A 24 -12.75 -8.24 33.47
CA GLY A 24 -12.04 -7.75 34.64
C GLY A 24 -10.59 -7.38 34.33
N ALA A 25 -10.32 -6.97 33.11
CA ALA A 25 -9.19 -6.15 32.73
C ALA A 25 -9.78 -4.99 31.92
N GLU A 26 -9.50 -3.76 32.37
CA GLU A 26 -10.09 -2.51 31.89
C GLU A 26 -10.20 -2.45 30.36
N ASP A 27 -11.36 -2.02 29.86
CA ASP A 27 -11.70 -1.81 28.45
C ASP A 27 -10.79 -0.74 27.80
N ALA A 28 -9.52 -1.06 27.62
CA ALA A 28 -8.63 -0.26 26.79
C ALA A 28 -9.21 -0.26 25.36
N PRO A 29 -9.38 0.92 24.73
CA PRO A 29 -9.94 0.99 23.39
C PRO A 29 -9.09 0.17 22.41
N ASN A 30 -9.74 -0.72 21.66
CA ASN A 30 -9.07 -1.55 20.67
C ASN A 30 -8.79 -0.76 19.38
N VAL A 31 -7.64 -0.09 19.35
CA VAL A 31 -7.17 0.67 18.17
C VAL A 31 -7.06 -0.22 16.93
N ALA A 32 -6.64 -1.48 17.08
CA ALA A 32 -6.51 -2.43 15.97
C ALA A 32 -7.86 -2.70 15.30
N ALA A 33 -8.95 -2.82 16.07
CA ALA A 33 -10.29 -2.99 15.50
C ALA A 33 -10.73 -1.74 14.71
N GLY A 34 -10.46 -0.55 15.24
CA GLY A 34 -10.74 0.72 14.56
C GLY A 34 -9.98 0.86 13.23
N LEU A 35 -8.69 0.54 13.21
CA LEU A 35 -7.86 0.55 12.00
C LEU A 35 -8.37 -0.46 10.96
N SER A 36 -8.76 -1.65 11.40
CA SER A 36 -9.32 -2.69 10.54
C SER A 36 -10.57 -2.18 9.82
N TYR A 37 -11.51 -1.61 10.58
CA TYR A 37 -12.75 -1.05 10.03
C TYR A 37 -12.48 0.12 9.08
N GLY A 38 -11.57 1.03 9.45
CA GLY A 38 -11.17 2.16 8.60
C GLY A 38 -10.60 1.71 7.26
N LEU A 39 -9.74 0.69 7.24
CA LEU A 39 -9.17 0.14 6.01
C LEU A 39 -10.22 -0.59 5.16
N GLU A 40 -11.19 -1.28 5.75
CA GLU A 40 -12.33 -1.83 5.00
C GLU A 40 -13.18 -0.72 4.34
N MET A 41 -13.34 0.44 4.99
CA MET A 41 -14.00 1.59 4.38
C MET A 41 -13.21 2.15 3.19
N VAL A 42 -11.88 2.20 3.28
CA VAL A 42 -11.01 2.58 2.14
C VAL A 42 -11.16 1.59 0.99
N VAL A 43 -11.12 0.29 1.27
CA VAL A 43 -11.34 -0.77 0.26
C VAL A 43 -12.71 -0.61 -0.42
N THR A 44 -13.76 -0.40 0.38
CA THR A 44 -15.12 -0.20 -0.11
C THR A 44 -15.22 1.03 -1.00
N ALA A 45 -14.62 2.15 -0.59
CA ALA A 45 -14.59 3.38 -1.37
C ALA A 45 -13.85 3.19 -2.71
N LEU A 46 -12.69 2.52 -2.71
CA LEU A 46 -11.94 2.22 -3.92
C LEU A 46 -12.76 1.35 -4.88
N VAL A 47 -13.41 0.30 -4.38
CA VAL A 47 -14.24 -0.59 -5.21
C VAL A 47 -15.44 0.13 -5.83
N ILE A 48 -16.11 1.01 -5.07
CA ILE A 48 -17.29 1.75 -5.53
C ILE A 48 -16.93 2.88 -6.49
N ALA A 49 -15.78 3.54 -6.30
CA ALA A 49 -15.36 4.67 -7.16
C ALA A 49 -15.18 4.25 -8.62
N ILE A 50 -14.87 2.97 -8.87
CA ILE A 50 -14.56 2.42 -10.18
C ILE A 50 -15.74 2.55 -11.16
N PRO A 51 -16.91 1.92 -10.92
CA PRO A 51 -18.06 2.07 -11.82
C PRO A 51 -18.50 3.52 -12.05
N ILE A 52 -18.30 4.39 -11.04
CA ILE A 52 -18.69 5.81 -11.10
C ILE A 52 -17.80 6.57 -12.08
N ARG A 53 -16.48 6.39 -12.02
CA ARG A 53 -15.53 7.08 -12.91
C ARG A 53 -15.70 6.68 -14.37
N VAL A 54 -16.03 5.42 -14.61
CA VAL A 54 -16.08 4.83 -15.96
C VAL A 54 -17.50 4.87 -16.56
N GLY A 55 -18.52 5.28 -15.78
CA GLY A 55 -19.85 5.59 -16.31
C GLY A 55 -20.73 4.38 -16.63
N TYR A 56 -20.64 3.29 -15.85
CA TYR A 56 -21.41 2.06 -16.09
C TYR A 56 -22.91 2.19 -15.77
N SER A 57 -23.69 1.26 -16.34
CA SER A 57 -25.05 0.99 -15.87
C SER A 57 -25.06 0.63 -14.38
N LEU A 58 -26.12 1.05 -13.67
CA LEU A 58 -26.30 0.74 -12.24
C LEU A 58 -26.19 -0.76 -11.95
N LEU A 59 -26.70 -1.62 -12.85
CA LEU A 59 -26.64 -3.07 -12.70
C LEU A 59 -25.20 -3.59 -12.69
N ALA A 60 -24.37 -3.13 -13.63
CA ALA A 60 -22.96 -3.49 -13.70
C ALA A 60 -22.18 -3.02 -12.46
N ALA A 61 -22.47 -1.80 -11.99
CA ALA A 61 -21.87 -1.27 -10.77
C ALA A 61 -22.19 -2.13 -9.53
N VAL A 62 -23.46 -2.56 -9.40
CA VAL A 62 -23.87 -3.44 -8.29
C VAL A 62 -23.21 -4.81 -8.39
N ILE A 63 -23.15 -5.41 -9.58
CA ILE A 63 -22.50 -6.72 -9.77
C ILE A 63 -21.01 -6.63 -9.41
N TRP A 64 -20.31 -5.60 -9.87
CA TRP A 64 -18.90 -5.37 -9.53
C TRP A 64 -18.67 -5.25 -8.03
N ALA A 65 -19.40 -4.35 -7.37
CA ALA A 65 -19.28 -4.15 -5.93
C ALA A 65 -19.59 -5.43 -5.15
N ALA A 66 -20.61 -6.19 -5.57
CA ALA A 66 -20.97 -7.46 -4.94
C ALA A 66 -19.87 -8.52 -5.09
N ILE A 67 -19.33 -8.73 -6.30
CA ILE A 67 -18.25 -9.69 -6.53
C ILE A 67 -17.01 -9.30 -5.73
N MET A 68 -16.63 -8.02 -5.77
CA MET A 68 -15.45 -7.55 -5.05
C MET A 68 -15.60 -7.69 -3.54
N LEU A 69 -16.66 -7.14 -2.97
CA LEU A 69 -16.81 -7.05 -1.51
C LEU A 69 -17.28 -8.37 -0.88
N LEU A 70 -18.10 -9.17 -1.56
CA LEU A 70 -18.68 -10.38 -0.99
C LEU A 70 -17.94 -11.66 -1.37
N VAL A 71 -17.12 -11.64 -2.43
CA VAL A 71 -16.37 -12.83 -2.90
C VAL A 71 -14.87 -12.60 -2.82
N LEU A 72 -14.35 -11.58 -3.51
CA LEU A 72 -12.91 -11.39 -3.63
C LEU A 72 -12.26 -10.97 -2.31
N MET A 73 -12.79 -9.94 -1.63
CA MET A 73 -12.20 -9.44 -0.38
C MET A 73 -12.20 -10.48 0.77
N PRO A 74 -13.25 -11.31 0.95
CA PRO A 74 -13.20 -12.44 1.87
C PRO A 74 -12.16 -13.50 1.46
N LEU A 75 -12.03 -13.80 0.16
CA LEU A 75 -11.00 -14.74 -0.31
C LEU A 75 -9.59 -14.22 -0.04
N VAL A 76 -9.36 -12.93 -0.28
CA VAL A 76 -8.09 -12.24 0.02
C VAL A 76 -7.79 -12.27 1.53
N HIS A 77 -8.82 -12.15 2.37
CA HIS A 77 -8.66 -12.30 3.82
C HIS A 77 -8.19 -13.71 4.21
N VAL A 78 -8.82 -14.76 3.66
CA VAL A 78 -8.41 -16.15 3.87
C VAL A 78 -6.99 -16.40 3.36
N PHE A 79 -6.63 -15.81 2.21
CA PHE A 79 -5.27 -15.85 1.68
C PHE A 79 -4.26 -15.24 2.67
N ALA A 80 -4.56 -14.06 3.22
CA ALA A 80 -3.70 -13.38 4.19
C ALA A 80 -3.48 -14.26 5.44
N ASP A 81 -4.55 -14.83 5.98
CA ASP A 81 -4.47 -15.75 7.13
C ASP A 81 -3.61 -16.98 6.83
N LYS A 82 -3.84 -17.66 5.70
CA LYS A 82 -3.21 -18.95 5.41
C LYS A 82 -1.79 -18.84 4.89
N LEU A 83 -1.47 -17.83 4.08
CA LEU A 83 -0.15 -17.73 3.45
C LEU A 83 0.78 -16.73 4.14
N ILE A 84 0.23 -15.62 4.66
CA ILE A 84 1.04 -14.58 5.29
C ILE A 84 1.20 -14.85 6.78
N LEU A 85 0.10 -15.07 7.50
CA LEU A 85 0.10 -15.36 8.95
C LEU A 85 0.23 -16.86 9.27
N ARG A 86 0.01 -17.75 8.30
CA ARG A 86 0.15 -19.22 8.38
C ARG A 86 -0.67 -19.89 9.49
N THR A 87 -0.19 -19.80 10.73
CA THR A 87 -0.73 -20.50 11.90
C THR A 87 -1.60 -19.61 12.79
N ALA A 88 -1.57 -18.30 12.60
CA ALA A 88 -2.40 -17.37 13.36
C ALA A 88 -3.60 -16.86 12.57
N SER A 89 -4.71 -16.68 13.29
CA SER A 89 -5.90 -15.98 12.80
C SER A 89 -5.69 -14.47 12.88
N ALA A 90 -6.01 -13.76 11.80
CA ALA A 90 -6.15 -12.31 11.80
C ALA A 90 -7.08 -11.82 12.92
N ALA A 91 -8.24 -12.45 13.04
CA ALA A 91 -9.28 -12.03 13.96
C ALA A 91 -8.81 -12.12 15.41
N ASP A 92 -8.08 -13.18 15.77
CA ASP A 92 -7.54 -13.35 17.13
C ASP A 92 -6.48 -12.27 17.42
N ASN A 93 -5.59 -12.00 16.45
CA ASN A 93 -4.59 -10.94 16.59
C ASN A 93 -5.21 -9.55 16.79
N ILE A 94 -6.28 -9.24 16.07
CA ILE A 94 -6.92 -7.92 16.10
C ILE A 94 -7.83 -7.78 17.32
N LEU A 95 -8.68 -8.77 17.60
CA LEU A 95 -9.73 -8.67 18.61
C LEU A 95 -9.25 -9.05 20.01
N VAL A 96 -8.33 -10.02 20.12
CA VAL A 96 -7.84 -10.54 21.40
C VAL A 96 -6.48 -9.93 21.76
N HIS A 97 -5.55 -9.87 20.81
CA HIS A 97 -4.18 -9.39 21.07
C HIS A 97 -3.98 -7.89 20.79
N HIS A 98 -5.02 -7.17 20.34
CA HIS A 98 -4.95 -5.75 20.00
C HIS A 98 -3.78 -5.39 19.07
N ASN A 99 -3.36 -6.32 18.22
CA ASN A 99 -2.22 -6.16 17.31
C ASN A 99 -2.63 -5.32 16.10
N TRP A 100 -2.44 -4.03 16.23
CA TRP A 100 -2.65 -3.03 15.19
C TRP A 100 -1.75 -3.20 13.96
N GLY A 101 -0.55 -3.74 14.08
CA GLY A 101 0.28 -4.01 12.90
C GLY A 101 -0.31 -5.09 11.99
N VAL A 102 -0.87 -6.16 12.56
CA VAL A 102 -1.59 -7.20 11.79
C VAL A 102 -2.86 -6.63 11.15
N SER A 103 -3.58 -5.76 11.86
CA SER A 103 -4.73 -5.03 11.30
C SER A 103 -4.34 -4.23 10.05
N ILE A 104 -3.29 -3.41 10.14
CA ILE A 104 -2.79 -2.61 9.01
C ILE A 104 -2.36 -3.52 7.86
N LEU A 105 -1.60 -4.58 8.15
CA LEU A 105 -1.10 -5.53 7.15
C LEU A 105 -2.24 -6.14 6.32
N ILE A 106 -3.29 -6.63 6.97
CA ILE A 106 -4.42 -7.26 6.28
C ILE A 106 -5.22 -6.24 5.47
N GLY A 107 -5.51 -5.08 6.07
CA GLY A 107 -6.21 -4.01 5.36
C GLY A 107 -5.43 -3.55 4.14
N VAL A 108 -4.11 -3.41 4.25
CA VAL A 108 -3.22 -3.03 3.13
C VAL A 108 -3.18 -4.10 2.04
N ILE A 109 -3.18 -5.39 2.39
CA ILE A 109 -3.30 -6.46 1.39
C ILE A 109 -4.60 -6.26 0.60
N LYS A 110 -5.74 -6.07 1.28
CA LYS A 110 -7.03 -5.83 0.61
C LYS A 110 -7.03 -4.57 -0.25
N VAL A 111 -6.46 -3.47 0.25
CA VAL A 111 -6.29 -2.21 -0.50
C VAL A 111 -5.45 -2.46 -1.76
N SER A 112 -4.38 -3.25 -1.66
CA SER A 112 -3.52 -3.59 -2.80
C SER A 112 -4.28 -4.36 -3.88
N PHE A 113 -5.13 -5.32 -3.49
CA PHE A 113 -6.02 -6.02 -4.43
C PHE A 113 -7.04 -5.07 -5.06
N ALA A 114 -7.63 -4.16 -4.28
CA ALA A 114 -8.57 -3.17 -4.80
C ALA A 114 -7.90 -2.20 -5.79
N LEU A 115 -6.65 -1.78 -5.53
CA LEU A 115 -5.88 -0.91 -6.41
C LEU A 115 -5.52 -1.60 -7.73
N VAL A 116 -5.01 -2.83 -7.68
CA VAL A 116 -4.70 -3.61 -8.89
C VAL A 116 -5.97 -3.88 -9.68
N ALA A 117 -7.06 -4.26 -9.01
CA ALA A 117 -8.34 -4.44 -9.67
C ALA A 117 -8.85 -3.14 -10.34
N ASN A 118 -8.61 -1.96 -9.74
CA ASN A 118 -8.89 -0.68 -10.37
C ASN A 118 -8.04 -0.47 -11.63
N GLY A 119 -6.73 -0.71 -11.58
CA GLY A 119 -5.83 -0.55 -12.74
C GLY A 119 -6.23 -1.45 -13.91
N VAL A 120 -6.39 -2.76 -13.64
CA VAL A 120 -6.85 -3.76 -14.63
C VAL A 120 -8.19 -3.35 -15.24
N TYR A 121 -9.05 -2.74 -14.45
CA TYR A 121 -10.36 -2.32 -14.91
C TYR A 121 -10.30 -1.09 -15.84
N GLN A 122 -9.51 -0.06 -15.48
CA GLN A 122 -9.30 1.11 -16.32
C GLN A 122 -8.72 0.71 -17.68
N GLN A 123 -7.72 -0.18 -17.67
CA GLN A 123 -7.09 -0.77 -18.85
C GLN A 123 -8.10 -1.45 -19.79
N ASN A 124 -8.99 -2.28 -19.25
CA ASN A 124 -9.96 -3.00 -20.08
C ASN A 124 -10.95 -2.07 -20.79
N CYS A 125 -11.22 -0.90 -20.21
CA CYS A 125 -12.10 0.10 -20.82
C CYS A 125 -11.40 0.89 -21.93
N SER A 126 -10.14 1.30 -21.73
CA SER A 126 -9.39 2.07 -22.73
C SER A 126 -9.19 1.28 -24.03
N ILE A 127 -8.81 -0.01 -23.93
CA ILE A 127 -8.69 -0.92 -25.08
C ILE A 127 -10.02 -1.02 -25.83
N ALA A 128 -11.15 -1.13 -25.12
CA ALA A 128 -12.47 -1.29 -25.72
C ALA A 128 -12.98 -0.02 -26.42
N ALA A 129 -12.54 1.16 -25.98
CA ALA A 129 -12.93 2.46 -26.55
C ALA A 129 -11.96 2.99 -27.61
N GLY A 130 -10.78 2.37 -27.78
CA GLY A 130 -9.70 2.91 -28.63
C GLY A 130 -9.16 4.25 -28.13
N ALA A 131 -9.32 4.53 -26.84
CA ALA A 131 -8.98 5.80 -26.18
C ALA A 131 -7.76 5.63 -25.25
N SER A 132 -7.12 6.72 -24.85
CA SER A 132 -6.00 6.65 -23.90
C SER A 132 -6.49 6.17 -22.51
N PRO A 133 -5.68 5.44 -21.71
CA PRO A 133 -5.97 5.04 -20.33
C PRO A 133 -6.39 6.18 -19.36
N TYR A 134 -6.20 7.45 -19.73
CA TYR A 134 -6.62 8.62 -18.95
C TYR A 134 -7.91 9.30 -19.46
N ASP A 135 -8.41 8.88 -20.62
CA ASP A 135 -9.70 9.36 -21.13
C ASP A 135 -10.86 8.78 -20.30
N VAL A 136 -11.90 9.60 -20.11
CA VAL A 136 -13.16 9.14 -19.50
C VAL A 136 -13.80 8.15 -20.46
N CYS A 137 -13.69 6.86 -20.16
CA CYS A 137 -14.32 5.81 -20.95
C CYS A 137 -15.82 6.10 -21.07
N ASN A 138 -16.30 6.26 -22.30
CA ASN A 138 -17.69 6.55 -22.58
C ASN A 138 -18.34 5.28 -23.14
N GLN A 139 -19.34 4.78 -22.41
CA GLN A 139 -20.03 3.53 -22.76
C GLN A 139 -20.65 3.53 -24.18
N LYS A 140 -20.86 4.71 -24.77
CA LYS A 140 -21.35 4.87 -26.15
C LYS A 140 -20.36 4.44 -27.22
N ASP A 141 -19.07 4.38 -26.88
CA ASP A 141 -17.99 4.03 -27.80
C ASP A 141 -17.66 2.52 -27.77
N LEU A 142 -18.27 1.76 -26.84
CA LEU A 142 -18.17 0.30 -26.84
C LEU A 142 -19.08 -0.32 -27.92
N PRO A 143 -18.63 -1.39 -28.60
CA PRO A 143 -19.43 -2.05 -29.63
C PRO A 143 -20.75 -2.57 -29.07
N ALA A 144 -21.86 -2.24 -29.75
CA ALA A 144 -23.20 -2.68 -29.37
C ALA A 144 -23.28 -4.23 -29.34
N ALA A 145 -24.02 -4.76 -28.36
CA ALA A 145 -24.15 -6.18 -28.01
C ALA A 145 -24.78 -7.12 -29.09
N ALA A 146 -24.76 -6.75 -30.37
CA ALA A 146 -25.50 -7.43 -31.44
C ALA A 146 -24.78 -8.65 -32.06
N GLU A 147 -23.53 -8.97 -31.70
CA GLU A 147 -22.76 -10.05 -32.35
C GLU A 147 -22.16 -11.10 -31.38
N ALA A 148 -22.77 -11.34 -30.23
CA ALA A 148 -22.34 -12.47 -29.39
C ALA A 148 -22.76 -13.81 -30.04
N SER A 149 -21.84 -14.45 -30.76
CA SER A 149 -22.06 -15.80 -31.30
C SER A 149 -22.25 -16.82 -30.17
N ILE A 150 -23.03 -17.87 -30.41
CA ILE A 150 -23.28 -18.96 -29.42
C ILE A 150 -21.98 -19.68 -29.02
N ALA A 151 -20.89 -19.52 -29.77
CA ALA A 151 -19.56 -20.07 -29.46
C ALA A 151 -18.74 -19.22 -28.46
N ALA A 152 -19.20 -18.03 -28.09
CA ALA A 152 -18.50 -17.14 -27.17
C ALA A 152 -18.41 -17.70 -25.74
N GLY A 153 -17.21 -17.64 -25.15
CA GLY A 153 -16.94 -18.07 -23.77
C GLY A 153 -17.66 -17.20 -22.73
N LEU A 154 -17.71 -17.65 -21.47
CA LEU A 154 -18.41 -16.93 -20.40
C LEU A 154 -17.90 -15.47 -20.25
N GLY A 155 -16.60 -15.24 -20.36
CA GLY A 155 -16.00 -13.90 -20.28
C GLY A 155 -16.47 -12.95 -21.38
N GLU A 156 -16.56 -13.43 -22.62
CA GLU A 156 -16.98 -12.65 -23.79
C GLU A 156 -18.48 -12.30 -23.75
N ARG A 157 -19.31 -13.21 -23.22
CA ARG A 157 -20.73 -12.95 -22.96
C ARG A 157 -20.97 -11.94 -21.85
N LEU A 158 -20.10 -11.93 -20.84
CA LEU A 158 -20.16 -10.98 -19.72
C LEU A 158 -19.63 -9.59 -20.16
N ALA A 159 -18.60 -9.53 -20.99
CA ALA A 159 -18.07 -8.30 -21.58
C ALA A 159 -19.17 -7.52 -22.35
N HIS A 160 -19.96 -8.22 -23.17
CA HIS A 160 -21.10 -7.61 -23.89
C HIS A 160 -22.28 -7.19 -22.99
N ALA A 161 -22.38 -7.74 -21.77
CA ALA A 161 -23.36 -7.35 -20.77
C ALA A 161 -22.89 -6.18 -19.88
N ALA A 162 -21.75 -5.55 -20.22
CA ALA A 162 -21.05 -4.57 -19.39
C ALA A 162 -20.73 -5.12 -17.98
N VAL A 163 -20.60 -6.44 -17.85
CA VAL A 163 -20.16 -7.08 -16.60
C VAL A 163 -18.63 -7.01 -16.56
N PRO A 164 -18.03 -6.81 -15.38
CA PRO A 164 -16.59 -6.64 -15.22
C PRO A 164 -15.72 -7.68 -15.93
N ASP A 165 -14.80 -7.18 -16.76
CA ASP A 165 -13.73 -7.92 -17.47
C ASP A 165 -12.64 -8.50 -16.53
N ILE A 166 -12.96 -8.71 -15.25
CA ILE A 166 -12.05 -9.30 -14.25
C ILE A 166 -11.64 -10.73 -14.60
N PHE A 167 -12.47 -11.42 -15.39
CA PHE A 167 -12.23 -12.82 -15.79
C PHE A 167 -11.45 -12.96 -17.10
N LYS A 168 -11.01 -11.86 -17.72
CA LYS A 168 -10.05 -11.95 -18.82
C LYS A 168 -8.74 -12.58 -18.34
N LEU A 169 -8.08 -13.29 -19.23
CA LEU A 169 -6.86 -14.02 -18.88
C LEU A 169 -5.74 -13.07 -18.43
N GLN A 170 -5.64 -11.86 -19.01
CA GLN A 170 -4.72 -10.79 -18.57
C GLN A 170 -4.97 -10.41 -17.11
N SER A 171 -6.22 -10.09 -16.75
CA SER A 171 -6.65 -9.76 -15.38
C SER A 171 -6.27 -10.86 -14.38
N CYS A 172 -6.43 -12.13 -14.77
CA CYS A 172 -6.00 -13.27 -13.96
C CYS A 172 -4.47 -13.31 -13.77
N VAL A 173 -3.70 -13.00 -14.81
CA VAL A 173 -2.24 -12.90 -14.73
C VAL A 173 -1.84 -11.81 -13.74
N ASP A 174 -2.45 -10.63 -13.80
CA ASP A 174 -2.13 -9.50 -12.92
C ASP A 174 -2.38 -9.83 -11.44
N ILE A 175 -3.48 -10.52 -11.14
CA ILE A 175 -3.80 -10.98 -9.78
C ILE A 175 -2.78 -12.03 -9.30
N VAL A 176 -2.39 -12.98 -10.16
CA VAL A 176 -1.38 -14.00 -9.83
C VAL A 176 -0.01 -13.36 -9.62
N VAL A 177 0.35 -12.36 -10.42
CA VAL A 177 1.58 -11.59 -10.25
C VAL A 177 1.54 -10.82 -8.93
N LEU A 178 0.44 -10.14 -8.59
CA LEU A 178 0.30 -9.47 -7.28
C LEU A 178 0.53 -10.45 -6.12
N LEU A 179 -0.05 -11.64 -6.18
CA LEU A 179 0.17 -12.69 -5.17
C LEU A 179 1.64 -13.09 -5.05
N ALA A 180 2.31 -13.33 -6.19
CA ALA A 180 3.73 -13.65 -6.23
C ALA A 180 4.59 -12.50 -5.67
N LEU A 181 4.22 -11.27 -6.00
CA LEU A 181 4.89 -10.04 -5.55
C LEU A 181 4.73 -9.82 -4.04
N ILE A 182 3.57 -10.11 -3.44
CA ILE A 182 3.37 -10.07 -1.98
C ILE A 182 4.30 -11.08 -1.29
N LEU A 183 4.41 -12.29 -1.82
CA LEU A 183 5.35 -13.29 -1.30
C LEU A 183 6.80 -12.87 -1.50
N GLY A 184 7.10 -12.22 -2.63
CA GLY A 184 8.40 -11.60 -2.92
C GLY A 184 8.77 -10.50 -1.94
N ALA A 185 7.84 -9.61 -1.59
CA ALA A 185 8.03 -8.56 -0.58
C ALA A 185 8.34 -9.17 0.80
N LYS A 186 7.59 -10.22 1.20
CA LYS A 186 7.86 -10.98 2.43
C LYS A 186 9.26 -11.63 2.40
N LEU A 187 9.66 -12.18 1.25
CA LEU A 187 10.99 -12.77 1.06
C LEU A 187 12.10 -11.71 1.14
N LEU A 188 11.96 -10.57 0.48
CA LEU A 188 12.93 -9.47 0.51
C LEU A 188 13.09 -8.88 1.91
N LEU A 189 11.99 -8.76 2.66
CA LEU A 189 12.04 -8.34 4.05
C LEU A 189 12.80 -9.35 4.92
N ARG A 190 12.57 -10.66 4.71
CA ARG A 190 13.36 -11.72 5.37
C ARG A 190 14.83 -11.65 4.99
N LEU A 191 15.14 -11.46 3.70
CA LEU A 191 16.52 -11.33 3.21
C LEU A 191 17.20 -10.14 3.89
N ARG A 192 16.55 -8.98 3.99
CA ARG A 192 17.07 -7.82 4.71
C ARG A 192 17.48 -8.16 6.15
N PHE A 193 16.60 -8.78 6.93
CA PHE A 193 16.94 -9.17 8.31
C PHE A 193 18.08 -10.19 8.37
N THR A 194 18.14 -11.11 7.40
CA THR A 194 19.19 -12.13 7.31
C THR A 194 20.55 -11.57 6.91
N PHE A 195 20.58 -10.53 6.08
CA PHE A 195 21.83 -9.91 5.63
C PHE A 195 22.29 -8.75 6.52
N ARG A 196 21.58 -8.48 7.61
CA ARG A 196 21.86 -7.37 8.52
C ARG A 196 23.30 -7.39 9.07
N LYS A 197 23.82 -8.57 9.42
CA LYS A 197 25.20 -8.75 9.95
C LYS A 197 26.25 -9.02 8.87
N GLY A 198 25.90 -8.88 7.59
CA GLY A 198 26.78 -9.10 6.45
C GLY A 198 26.75 -10.53 5.90
N LEU A 199 27.39 -10.72 4.75
CA LEU A 199 27.30 -11.95 3.94
C LEU A 199 27.87 -13.19 4.64
N GLY A 200 28.85 -13.03 5.54
CA GLY A 200 29.54 -14.13 6.22
C GLY A 200 28.67 -14.88 7.25
N GLU A 201 27.73 -14.19 7.90
CA GLU A 201 26.81 -14.78 8.89
C GLU A 201 25.43 -15.11 8.30
N ALA A 202 25.16 -14.69 7.06
CA ALA A 202 23.87 -14.82 6.41
C ALA A 202 23.37 -16.27 6.32
N LYS A 203 24.28 -17.23 6.08
CA LYS A 203 23.90 -18.66 5.99
C LYS A 203 23.37 -19.20 7.32
N ALA A 204 24.00 -18.84 8.44
CA ALA A 204 23.57 -19.25 9.77
C ALA A 204 22.28 -18.54 10.19
N GLN A 205 22.17 -17.23 9.90
CA GLN A 205 20.96 -16.46 10.17
C GLN A 205 19.77 -16.92 9.33
N TRP A 206 19.96 -17.30 8.06
CA TRP A 206 18.87 -17.78 7.21
C TRP A 206 18.16 -19.00 7.80
N SER A 207 18.93 -19.94 8.34
CA SER A 207 18.40 -21.14 9.00
C SER A 207 17.76 -20.87 10.35
N GLY A 208 18.22 -19.85 11.09
CA GLY A 208 17.75 -19.56 12.44
C GLY A 208 16.65 -18.49 12.53
N PHE A 209 16.52 -17.62 11.51
CA PHE A 209 15.59 -16.51 11.52
C PHE A 209 14.28 -16.87 10.80
N SER A 210 13.18 -16.80 11.55
CA SER A 210 11.82 -16.95 11.03
C SER A 210 11.08 -15.62 11.16
N LEU A 211 10.77 -15.00 10.01
CA LEU A 211 9.91 -13.80 9.97
C LEU A 211 8.50 -14.12 10.50
N ASP A 212 8.04 -15.35 10.32
CA ASP A 212 6.75 -15.81 10.81
C ASP A 212 6.69 -15.77 12.34
N GLU A 213 7.79 -16.01 13.07
CA GLU A 213 7.81 -15.92 14.53
C GLU A 213 7.51 -14.49 15.01
N TYR A 214 8.03 -13.48 14.29
CA TYR A 214 7.78 -12.08 14.61
C TYR A 214 6.34 -11.65 14.27
N LEU A 215 5.80 -12.14 13.14
CA LEU A 215 4.43 -11.83 12.72
C LEU A 215 3.36 -12.56 13.55
N VAL A 216 3.63 -13.79 13.98
CA VAL A 216 2.63 -14.70 14.57
C VAL A 216 2.84 -14.87 16.06
N SER A 217 4.04 -15.26 16.50
CA SER A 217 4.28 -15.69 17.88
C SER A 217 4.57 -14.52 18.82
N ARG A 218 5.23 -13.47 18.32
CA ARG A 218 5.58 -12.29 19.11
C ARG A 218 4.61 -11.12 18.94
N SER A 219 3.65 -11.22 18.02
CA SER A 219 2.70 -10.16 17.69
C SER A 219 3.38 -8.80 17.45
N ASN A 220 4.51 -8.80 16.74
CA ASN A 220 5.30 -7.59 16.51
C ASN A 220 4.60 -6.71 15.47
N SER A 221 4.12 -5.56 15.92
CA SER A 221 3.37 -4.59 15.11
C SER A 221 4.29 -3.86 14.14
N ALA A 222 5.50 -3.51 14.56
CA ALA A 222 6.46 -2.76 13.75
C ALA A 222 6.85 -3.52 12.47
N VAL A 223 7.17 -4.81 12.58
CA VAL A 223 7.48 -5.70 11.46
C VAL A 223 6.28 -5.85 10.53
N ALA A 224 5.07 -5.98 11.09
CA ALA A 224 3.85 -6.08 10.29
C ALA A 224 3.55 -4.78 9.51
N ILE A 225 3.77 -3.61 10.12
CA ILE A 225 3.61 -2.29 9.46
C ILE A 225 4.65 -2.09 8.36
N SER A 226 5.92 -2.46 8.60
CA SER A 226 6.97 -2.41 7.56
C SER A 226 6.62 -3.33 6.38
N LEU A 227 6.16 -4.55 6.64
CA LEU A 227 5.71 -5.47 5.59
C LEU A 227 4.50 -4.90 4.81
N ALA A 228 3.55 -4.28 5.51
CA ALA A 228 2.41 -3.62 4.89
C ALA A 228 2.86 -2.50 3.94
N GLY A 229 3.77 -1.63 4.39
CA GLY A 229 4.38 -0.57 3.57
C GLY A 229 5.08 -1.12 2.32
N TYR A 230 5.72 -2.28 2.43
CA TYR A 230 6.36 -2.92 1.28
C TYR A 230 5.33 -3.50 0.29
N ILE A 231 4.30 -4.16 0.80
CA ILE A 231 3.23 -4.74 -0.04
C ILE A 231 2.53 -3.66 -0.85
N ILE A 232 2.15 -2.55 -0.23
CA ILE A 232 1.50 -1.45 -0.95
C ILE A 232 2.44 -0.78 -1.94
N ALA A 233 3.73 -0.65 -1.63
CA ALA A 233 4.71 -0.07 -2.55
C ALA A 233 4.83 -0.91 -3.84
N VAL A 234 4.85 -2.22 -3.70
CA VAL A 234 4.91 -3.16 -4.83
C VAL A 234 3.59 -3.21 -5.58
N ALA A 235 2.45 -3.11 -4.90
CA ALA A 235 1.15 -3.01 -5.55
C ALA A 235 1.03 -1.73 -6.40
N LEU A 236 1.51 -0.59 -5.89
CA LEU A 236 1.59 0.66 -6.64
C LEU A 236 2.51 0.52 -7.86
N ALA A 237 3.69 -0.09 -7.71
CA ALA A 237 4.57 -0.37 -8.85
C ALA A 237 3.89 -1.25 -9.92
N LEU A 238 3.18 -2.29 -9.51
CA LEU A 238 2.40 -3.14 -10.42
C LEU A 238 1.32 -2.36 -11.15
N THR A 239 0.55 -1.50 -10.46
CA THR A 239 -0.47 -0.68 -11.14
C THR A 239 0.12 0.21 -12.23
N GLY A 240 1.33 0.75 -12.04
CA GLY A 240 1.99 1.53 -13.08
C GLY A 240 2.28 0.72 -14.35
N VAL A 241 2.69 -0.55 -14.21
CA VAL A 241 2.93 -1.41 -15.38
C VAL A 241 1.63 -1.82 -16.08
N ILE A 242 0.56 -2.02 -15.32
CA ILE A 242 -0.76 -2.40 -15.84
C ILE A 242 -1.37 -1.30 -16.72
N ASP A 243 -1.01 -0.03 -16.50
CA ASP A 243 -1.51 1.11 -17.27
C ASP A 243 -1.13 1.05 -18.77
N CYS A 244 -0.10 0.27 -19.14
CA CYS A 244 0.38 0.09 -20.52
C CYS A 244 0.31 -1.38 -20.97
N PRO A 245 -0.87 -1.87 -21.37
CA PRO A 245 -1.09 -3.28 -21.65
C PRO A 245 -0.62 -3.73 -23.03
N ASP A 246 -0.35 -5.03 -23.15
CA ASP A 246 -0.09 -5.69 -24.43
C ASP A 246 -1.29 -6.57 -24.81
N ASP A 247 -1.75 -6.45 -26.06
CA ASP A 247 -2.89 -7.22 -26.59
C ASP A 247 -2.65 -8.74 -26.51
N ASN A 248 -1.40 -9.18 -26.64
CA ASN A 248 -1.04 -10.57 -26.51
C ASN A 248 -0.86 -10.94 -25.03
N VAL A 249 -1.73 -11.81 -24.51
CA VAL A 249 -1.69 -12.25 -23.10
C VAL A 249 -0.31 -12.78 -22.66
N GLY A 250 0.40 -13.48 -23.54
CA GLY A 250 1.74 -14.00 -23.24
C GLY A 250 2.78 -12.90 -23.11
N MET A 251 2.73 -11.89 -23.99
CA MET A 251 3.60 -10.73 -23.92
C MET A 251 3.23 -9.81 -22.75
N HIS A 252 1.94 -9.60 -22.49
CA HIS A 252 1.45 -8.89 -21.30
C HIS A 252 2.04 -9.48 -20.04
N GLY A 253 1.93 -10.80 -19.85
CA GLY A 253 2.52 -11.48 -18.70
C GLY A 253 4.05 -11.34 -18.62
N LEU A 254 4.75 -11.39 -19.76
CA LEU A 254 6.19 -11.19 -19.81
C LEU A 254 6.59 -9.77 -19.37
N TRP A 255 5.91 -8.74 -19.88
CA TRP A 255 6.19 -7.34 -19.53
C TRP A 255 5.83 -7.04 -18.09
N VAL A 256 4.65 -7.46 -17.63
CA VAL A 256 4.21 -7.32 -16.24
C VAL A 256 5.24 -7.93 -15.30
N VAL A 257 5.68 -9.17 -15.52
CA VAL A 257 6.69 -9.82 -14.67
C VAL A 257 8.03 -9.10 -14.74
N THR A 258 8.50 -8.74 -15.94
CA THR A 258 9.83 -8.15 -16.15
C THR A 258 9.94 -6.76 -15.50
N TYR A 259 9.01 -5.86 -15.80
CA TYR A 259 9.04 -4.49 -15.29
C TYR A 259 8.73 -4.42 -13.80
N THR A 260 7.81 -5.24 -13.29
CA THR A 260 7.54 -5.27 -11.83
C THR A 260 8.65 -5.93 -11.03
N ALA A 261 9.35 -6.94 -11.57
CA ALA A 261 10.54 -7.50 -10.92
C ALA A 261 11.67 -6.46 -10.84
N PHE A 262 11.87 -5.68 -11.92
CA PHE A 262 12.83 -4.58 -11.90
C PHE A 262 12.41 -3.47 -10.92
N GLY A 263 11.13 -3.08 -10.92
CA GLY A 263 10.59 -2.13 -9.95
C GLY A 263 10.74 -2.60 -8.50
N MET A 264 10.51 -3.89 -8.23
CA MET A 264 10.73 -4.49 -6.91
C MET A 264 12.21 -4.42 -6.49
N LEU A 265 13.16 -4.66 -7.42
CA LEU A 265 14.58 -4.48 -7.15
C LEU A 265 14.92 -3.02 -6.80
N LEU A 266 14.37 -2.06 -7.55
CA LEU A 266 14.56 -0.63 -7.26
C LEU A 266 13.94 -0.22 -5.93
N LEU A 267 12.77 -0.75 -5.56
CA LEU A 267 12.16 -0.54 -4.23
C LEU A 267 13.04 -1.10 -3.11
N PHE A 268 13.66 -2.27 -3.31
CA PHE A 268 14.61 -2.82 -2.36
C PHE A 268 15.84 -1.90 -2.19
N CYS A 269 16.41 -1.43 -3.30
CA CYS A 269 17.51 -0.47 -3.28
C CYS A 269 17.13 0.84 -2.58
N ALA A 270 15.96 1.40 -2.90
CA ALA A 270 15.41 2.59 -2.25
C ALA A 270 15.28 2.38 -0.73
N GLN A 271 14.74 1.25 -0.29
CA GLN A 271 14.64 0.91 1.13
C GLN A 271 16.02 0.91 1.82
N GLN A 272 17.04 0.32 1.20
CA GLN A 272 18.39 0.32 1.78
C GLN A 272 18.98 1.73 1.88
N ILE A 273 18.82 2.56 0.84
CA ILE A 273 19.30 3.94 0.83
C ILE A 273 18.54 4.77 1.88
N ASN A 274 17.21 4.71 1.89
CA ASN A 274 16.36 5.49 2.78
C ASN A 274 16.62 5.15 4.24
N ASN A 275 16.81 3.86 4.57
CA ASN A 275 17.17 3.46 5.93
C ASN A 275 18.47 4.10 6.42
N ARG A 276 19.45 4.32 5.54
CA ARG A 276 20.74 4.94 5.90
C ARG A 276 20.72 6.46 5.92
N VAL A 277 19.81 7.09 5.17
CA VAL A 277 19.78 8.56 4.96
C VAL A 277 18.69 9.25 5.76
N LEU A 278 17.52 8.62 5.90
CA LEU A 278 16.40 9.18 6.65
C LEU A 278 16.60 9.04 8.17
N LEU A 279 17.04 7.85 8.60
CA LEU A 279 17.31 7.50 10.01
C LEU A 279 18.77 7.01 10.16
N ALA A 280 19.72 7.89 9.85
CA ALA A 280 21.15 7.57 9.82
C ALA A 280 21.73 7.12 11.18
N SER A 281 21.17 7.56 12.31
CA SER A 281 21.65 7.19 13.65
C SER A 281 20.99 5.92 14.22
N ILE A 282 20.00 5.36 13.52
CA ILE A 282 19.19 4.22 13.98
C ILE A 282 19.44 3.01 13.07
N ASP A 283 19.65 1.84 13.66
CA ASP A 283 19.53 0.60 12.89
C ASP A 283 18.04 0.21 12.83
N ASN A 284 17.38 0.63 11.75
CA ASN A 284 15.96 0.37 11.53
C ASN A 284 15.63 -1.13 11.67
N SER A 285 16.51 -2.01 11.21
CA SER A 285 16.26 -3.45 11.28
C SER A 285 16.35 -3.99 12.71
N GLU A 286 17.10 -3.35 13.61
CA GLU A 286 17.06 -3.67 15.04
C GLU A 286 15.76 -3.22 15.67
N GLU A 287 15.41 -1.96 15.43
CA GLU A 287 14.30 -1.31 16.10
C GLU A 287 12.97 -1.93 15.69
N LEU A 288 12.81 -2.32 14.42
CA LEU A 288 11.66 -3.13 14.00
C LEU A 288 11.54 -4.44 14.78
N LEU A 289 12.64 -5.17 14.98
CA LEU A 289 12.62 -6.44 15.72
C LEU A 289 12.36 -6.24 17.23
N LYS A 290 12.63 -5.04 17.77
CA LYS A 290 12.25 -4.60 19.11
C LYS A 290 10.83 -4.04 19.21
N ASP A 291 10.07 -4.09 18.12
CA ASP A 291 8.71 -3.57 18.02
C ASP A 291 8.61 -2.04 18.17
N ASN A 292 9.63 -1.31 17.69
CA ASN A 292 9.59 0.15 17.62
C ASN A 292 8.73 0.60 16.43
N ILE A 293 7.51 1.06 16.74
CA ILE A 293 6.50 1.36 15.72
C ILE A 293 6.72 2.75 15.12
N ALA A 294 7.41 3.66 15.80
CA ALA A 294 7.80 4.95 15.23
C ALA A 294 8.70 4.75 14.00
N VAL A 295 9.72 3.89 14.13
CA VAL A 295 10.59 3.49 13.02
C VAL A 295 9.78 2.83 11.90
N ALA A 296 8.82 1.95 12.25
CA ALA A 296 7.97 1.29 11.27
C ALA A 296 7.09 2.27 10.47
N CYS A 297 6.55 3.32 11.11
CA CYS A 297 5.77 4.35 10.43
C CYS A 297 6.60 5.15 9.42
N VAL A 298 7.83 5.55 9.79
CA VAL A 298 8.75 6.23 8.87
C VAL A 298 9.09 5.33 7.69
N GLU A 299 9.43 4.07 7.96
CA GLU A 299 9.80 3.12 6.93
C GLU A 299 8.62 2.80 6.00
N ALA A 300 7.42 2.58 6.53
CA ALA A 300 6.24 2.34 5.74
C ALA A 300 5.87 3.55 4.87
N GLY A 301 5.93 4.76 5.42
CA GLY A 301 5.69 6.00 4.66
C GLY A 301 6.74 6.19 3.55
N SER A 302 8.01 5.90 3.84
CA SER A 302 9.09 5.93 2.85
C SER A 302 8.87 4.90 1.72
N LEU A 303 8.46 3.67 2.06
CA LEU A 303 8.15 2.64 1.06
C LEU A 303 6.94 3.03 0.21
N VAL A 304 5.85 3.53 0.81
CA VAL A 304 4.68 4.04 0.09
C VAL A 304 5.07 5.16 -0.86
N ALA A 305 5.91 6.10 -0.41
CA ALA A 305 6.44 7.20 -1.22
C ALA A 305 7.24 6.67 -2.43
N CYS A 306 8.17 5.75 -2.20
CA CYS A 306 8.93 5.11 -3.28
C CYS A 306 8.01 4.31 -4.22
N GLY A 307 7.00 3.63 -3.70
CA GLY A 307 6.00 2.91 -4.49
C GLY A 307 5.20 3.84 -5.40
N ARG A 308 4.80 5.01 -4.90
CA ARG A 308 4.09 6.01 -5.70
C ARG A 308 4.97 6.63 -6.79
N ILE A 309 6.25 6.86 -6.52
CA ILE A 309 7.23 7.26 -7.55
C ILE A 309 7.39 6.14 -8.58
N MET A 310 7.56 4.89 -8.15
CA MET A 310 7.69 3.75 -9.05
C MET A 310 6.47 3.55 -9.94
N GLN A 311 5.26 3.72 -9.40
CA GLN A 311 4.02 3.68 -10.18
C GLN A 311 4.08 4.64 -11.36
N ALA A 312 4.51 5.88 -11.13
CA ALA A 312 4.60 6.91 -12.16
C ALA A 312 5.66 6.65 -13.21
N VAL A 313 6.80 6.10 -12.77
CA VAL A 313 7.93 5.84 -13.64
C VAL A 313 7.70 4.59 -14.50
N LEU A 314 6.94 3.62 -13.99
CA LEU A 314 6.61 2.39 -14.71
C LEU A 314 5.42 2.52 -15.67
N SER A 315 4.61 3.56 -15.54
CA SER A 315 3.49 3.84 -16.45
C SER A 315 3.89 4.58 -17.73
N GLY A 316 5.19 4.81 -17.94
CA GLY A 316 5.72 5.43 -19.16
C GLY A 316 5.87 4.42 -20.29
N SER A 317 5.73 4.89 -21.53
CA SER A 317 6.02 4.13 -22.75
C SER A 317 7.46 4.36 -23.24
N SER A 318 7.98 3.42 -24.03
CA SER A 318 9.30 3.51 -24.65
C SER A 318 9.33 2.71 -25.96
N ASP A 319 10.07 3.19 -26.95
CA ASP A 319 10.19 2.52 -28.26
C ASP A 319 11.04 1.23 -28.20
N SER A 320 11.90 1.10 -27.18
CA SER A 320 12.74 -0.07 -26.96
C SER A 320 12.88 -0.42 -25.48
N VAL A 321 13.13 -1.70 -25.19
CA VAL A 321 13.33 -2.21 -23.82
C VAL A 321 14.52 -1.53 -23.14
N GLU A 322 15.61 -1.30 -23.86
CA GLU A 322 16.81 -0.65 -23.32
C GLU A 322 16.53 0.80 -22.91
N GLU A 323 15.80 1.53 -23.74
CA GLU A 323 15.35 2.89 -23.46
C GLU A 323 14.36 2.92 -22.29
N GLY A 324 13.44 1.97 -22.22
CA GLY A 324 12.50 1.83 -21.10
C GLY A 324 13.23 1.71 -19.77
N PHE A 325 14.20 0.78 -19.66
CA PHE A 325 14.99 0.62 -18.44
C PHE A 325 15.85 1.84 -18.11
N ALA A 326 16.44 2.50 -19.13
CA ALA A 326 17.25 3.70 -18.92
C ALA A 326 16.40 4.87 -18.40
N THR A 327 15.21 5.07 -18.97
CA THR A 327 14.24 6.09 -18.58
C THR A 327 13.71 5.83 -17.18
N ILE A 328 13.35 4.57 -16.87
CA ILE A 328 12.94 4.16 -15.53
C ILE A 328 14.03 4.53 -14.51
N LEU A 329 15.29 4.18 -14.79
CA LEU A 329 16.39 4.45 -13.88
C LEU A 329 16.63 5.95 -13.71
N LEU A 330 16.57 6.73 -14.79
CA LEU A 330 16.77 8.19 -14.77
C LEU A 330 15.73 8.89 -13.87
N TYR A 331 14.44 8.61 -14.08
CA TYR A 331 13.38 9.23 -13.30
C TYR A 331 13.33 8.69 -11.87
N TRP A 332 13.60 7.40 -11.66
CA TRP A 332 13.69 6.83 -10.31
C TRP A 332 14.83 7.46 -9.50
N VAL A 333 16.05 7.56 -10.05
CA VAL A 333 17.18 8.21 -9.37
C VAL A 333 16.84 9.67 -9.04
N SER A 334 16.22 10.38 -9.98
CA SER A 334 15.83 11.78 -9.80
C SER A 334 14.78 11.94 -8.71
N GLY A 335 13.70 11.14 -8.75
CA GLY A 335 12.64 11.15 -7.73
C GLY A 335 13.17 10.77 -6.35
N GLN A 336 14.04 9.77 -6.28
CA GLN A 336 14.69 9.34 -5.05
C GLN A 336 15.63 10.42 -4.49
N PHE A 337 16.40 11.09 -5.35
CA PHE A 337 17.24 12.22 -4.97
C PHE A 337 16.40 13.38 -4.41
N ILE A 338 15.33 13.75 -5.11
CA ILE A 338 14.44 14.85 -4.70
C ILE A 338 13.75 14.53 -3.37
N LEU A 339 13.28 13.29 -3.17
CA LEU A 339 12.66 12.84 -1.91
C LEU A 339 13.65 12.96 -0.72
N LEU A 340 14.90 12.53 -0.91
CA LEU A 340 15.93 12.62 0.12
C LEU A 340 16.39 14.06 0.36
N LEU A 341 16.49 14.86 -0.70
CA LEU A 341 16.81 16.28 -0.60
C LEU A 341 15.73 17.04 0.16
N PHE A 342 14.45 16.75 -0.11
CA PHE A 342 13.36 17.30 0.68
C PHE A 342 13.53 16.94 2.16
N SER A 343 13.73 15.66 2.50
CA SER A 343 13.91 15.24 3.89
C SER A 343 15.10 15.96 4.55
N ALA A 344 16.21 16.14 3.83
CA ALA A 344 17.38 16.86 4.33
C ALA A 344 17.12 18.37 4.53
N CYS A 345 16.40 19.02 3.61
CA CYS A 345 16.01 20.42 3.74
C CYS A 345 14.99 20.62 4.87
N TYR A 346 14.02 19.71 4.95
CA TYR A 346 12.97 19.70 5.95
C TYR A 346 13.55 19.68 7.36
N ARG A 347 14.49 18.76 7.65
CA ARG A 347 15.23 18.72 8.93
C ARG A 347 16.03 19.98 9.27
N LYS A 348 16.33 20.85 8.31
CA LYS A 348 16.99 22.15 8.58
C LYS A 348 15.99 23.26 8.89
N VAL A 349 14.78 23.14 8.34
CA VAL A 349 13.70 24.11 8.53
C VAL A 349 12.99 23.84 9.86
N THR A 350 12.77 22.57 10.21
CA THR A 350 12.26 22.17 11.52
C THR A 350 13.42 22.02 12.51
N SER A 351 13.34 22.65 13.68
CA SER A 351 14.44 22.64 14.67
C SER A 351 14.45 21.39 15.56
N PHE A 352 14.03 20.24 15.03
CA PHE A 352 13.60 19.09 15.82
C PHE A 352 14.60 17.93 15.85
N GLU A 353 14.79 17.34 17.04
CA GLU A 353 15.48 16.07 17.25
C GLU A 353 14.55 14.88 16.91
N ASP A 354 14.01 14.86 15.68
CA ASP A 354 13.03 13.84 15.25
C ASP A 354 13.56 12.41 15.41
N GLU A 355 14.86 12.23 15.13
CA GLU A 355 15.52 10.93 15.18
C GLU A 355 15.57 10.36 16.61
N ASP A 356 15.84 11.19 17.62
CA ASP A 356 15.89 10.74 19.01
C ASP A 356 14.48 10.40 19.54
N GLN A 357 13.47 11.18 19.17
CA GLN A 357 12.06 10.87 19.47
C GLN A 357 11.62 9.56 18.82
N ILE A 358 11.96 9.35 17.54
CA ILE A 358 11.68 8.10 16.82
C ILE A 358 12.41 6.92 17.47
N LYS A 359 13.67 7.10 17.87
CA LYS A 359 14.45 6.08 18.60
C LYS A 359 13.84 5.74 19.95
N GLN A 360 13.24 6.71 20.63
CA GLN A 360 12.51 6.52 21.89
C GLN A 360 11.12 5.90 21.70
N GLY A 361 10.68 5.67 20.46
CA GLY A 361 9.39 5.05 20.14
C GLY A 361 8.23 6.03 20.06
N ASN A 362 8.48 7.33 19.93
CA ASN A 362 7.43 8.32 19.72
C ASN A 362 6.85 8.20 18.30
N VAL A 363 5.73 7.50 18.20
CA VAL A 363 5.13 7.21 16.89
C VAL A 363 4.38 8.42 16.32
N ALA A 364 4.02 9.44 17.10
CA ALA A 364 3.45 10.67 16.52
C ALA A 364 4.43 11.28 15.51
N VAL A 365 5.70 11.43 15.92
CA VAL A 365 6.80 11.92 15.07
C VAL A 365 7.06 10.98 13.90
N GLY A 366 7.09 9.67 14.16
CA GLY A 366 7.30 8.66 13.11
C GLY A 366 6.18 8.65 12.05
N LEU A 367 4.92 8.78 12.47
CA LEU A 367 3.74 8.83 11.61
C LEU A 367 3.71 10.10 10.77
N SER A 368 3.92 11.27 11.40
CA SER A 368 3.99 12.55 10.69
C SER A 368 5.11 12.55 9.63
N SER A 369 6.29 12.07 10.01
CA SER A 369 7.42 11.91 9.08
C SER A 369 7.06 11.01 7.89
N GLY A 370 6.45 9.85 8.16
CA GLY A 370 6.00 8.93 7.11
C GLY A 370 4.97 9.55 6.17
N LEU A 371 3.93 10.22 6.70
CA LEU A 371 2.88 10.86 5.91
C LEU A 371 3.42 12.03 5.08
N THR A 372 4.38 12.78 5.61
CA THR A 372 5.04 13.87 4.89
C THR A 372 5.83 13.34 3.68
N LEU A 373 6.55 12.22 3.83
CA LEU A 373 7.24 11.58 2.70
C LEU A 373 6.26 11.13 1.61
N VAL A 374 5.09 10.61 2.00
CA VAL A 374 4.03 10.26 1.04
C VAL A 374 3.52 11.50 0.31
N ALA A 375 3.22 12.59 1.02
CA ALA A 375 2.77 13.84 0.39
C ALA A 375 3.78 14.37 -0.65
N VAL A 376 5.07 14.32 -0.33
CA VAL A 376 6.15 14.73 -1.23
C VAL A 376 6.21 13.84 -2.47
N ALA A 377 6.08 12.52 -2.32
CA ALA A 377 6.02 11.62 -3.47
C ALA A 377 4.87 11.96 -4.42
N PHE A 378 3.69 12.31 -3.90
CA PHE A 378 2.58 12.77 -4.74
C PHE A 378 2.92 14.03 -5.54
N VAL A 379 3.61 14.99 -4.94
CA VAL A 379 4.08 16.21 -5.63
C VAL A 379 5.12 15.88 -6.71
N ILE A 380 6.03 14.94 -6.47
CA ILE A 380 7.07 14.52 -7.44
C ILE A 380 6.47 13.71 -8.58
N THR A 381 5.48 12.87 -8.30
CA THR A 381 4.87 11.97 -9.28
C THR A 381 4.06 12.72 -10.35
N SER A 382 3.32 13.76 -9.96
CA SER A 382 2.50 14.55 -10.90
C SER A 382 3.28 15.03 -12.14
N PRO A 383 4.44 15.70 -12.01
CA PRO A 383 5.20 16.15 -13.17
C PRO A 383 5.87 15.03 -13.97
N ILE A 384 6.14 13.85 -13.37
CA ILE A 384 6.61 12.67 -14.11
C ILE A 384 5.54 12.20 -15.10
N LEU A 385 4.27 12.22 -14.68
CA LEU A 385 3.16 11.76 -15.51
C LEU A 385 2.76 12.79 -16.59
N LYS A 386 2.91 14.09 -16.32
CA LYS A 386 2.33 15.17 -17.15
C LYS A 386 3.29 15.84 -18.13
N TYR A 387 4.60 15.74 -17.91
CA TYR A 387 5.58 16.48 -18.72
C TYR A 387 6.56 15.55 -19.42
N ALA A 388 6.63 15.67 -20.75
CA ALA A 388 7.63 14.96 -21.56
C ALA A 388 9.07 15.45 -21.31
N SER A 389 9.22 16.72 -20.94
CA SER A 389 10.53 17.34 -20.74
C SER A 389 11.08 17.03 -19.35
N TYR A 390 12.22 16.32 -19.32
CA TYR A 390 12.94 16.05 -18.08
C TYR A 390 13.29 17.33 -17.29
N LEU A 391 13.64 18.42 -17.98
CA LEU A 391 13.93 19.71 -17.34
C LEU A 391 12.70 20.30 -16.66
N LEU A 392 11.53 20.20 -17.32
CA LEU A 392 10.28 20.68 -16.76
C LEU A 392 9.83 19.83 -15.58
N PHE A 393 10.03 18.50 -15.64
CA PHE A 393 9.84 17.61 -14.51
C PHE A 393 10.63 18.09 -13.28
N LEU A 394 11.93 18.35 -13.43
CA LEU A 394 12.77 18.83 -12.33
C LEU A 394 12.27 20.17 -11.80
N LEU A 395 12.04 21.15 -12.69
CA LEU A 395 11.60 22.49 -12.32
C LEU A 395 10.29 22.45 -11.51
N VAL A 396 9.27 21.75 -12.02
CA VAL A 396 7.96 21.69 -11.37
C VAL A 396 8.03 20.90 -10.06
N SER A 397 8.83 19.82 -10.00
CA SER A 397 9.05 19.08 -8.76
C SER A 397 9.67 19.97 -7.67
N PHE A 398 10.71 20.75 -8.01
CA PHE A 398 11.34 21.66 -7.05
C PHE A 398 10.42 22.80 -6.60
N VAL A 399 9.65 23.38 -7.53
CA VAL A 399 8.67 24.42 -7.21
C VAL A 399 7.56 23.86 -6.31
N GLY A 400 7.01 22.68 -6.65
CA GLY A 400 5.96 22.04 -5.88
C GLY A 400 6.41 21.70 -4.46
N ILE A 401 7.65 21.22 -4.29
CA ILE A 401 8.22 20.94 -2.98
C ILE A 401 8.44 22.22 -2.17
N ALA A 402 8.98 23.28 -2.78
CA ALA A 402 9.14 24.56 -2.10
C ALA A 402 7.78 25.10 -1.62
N LEU A 403 6.74 24.95 -2.44
CA LEU A 403 5.38 25.35 -2.10
C LEU A 403 4.78 24.47 -0.99
N LEU A 404 5.05 23.15 -0.98
CA LEU A 404 4.63 22.26 0.10
C LEU A 404 5.26 22.66 1.44
N ILE A 405 6.56 23.01 1.46
CA ILE A 405 7.23 23.53 2.67
C ILE A 405 6.58 24.84 3.12
N LEU A 406 6.32 25.77 2.19
CA LEU A 406 5.71 27.05 2.51
C LEU A 406 4.30 26.86 3.09
N LEU A 407 3.46 26.06 2.45
CA LEU A 407 2.08 25.81 2.88
C LEU A 407 2.03 25.07 4.21
N ARG A 408 3.02 24.22 4.51
CA ARG A 408 3.14 23.59 5.83
C ARG A 408 3.28 24.63 6.95
N VAL A 409 4.16 25.62 6.79
CA VAL A 409 4.33 26.70 7.78
C VAL A 409 3.01 27.46 7.98
N VAL A 410 2.24 27.64 6.91
CA VAL A 410 0.90 28.23 6.99
C VAL A 410 -0.05 27.32 7.79
N VAL A 411 -0.13 26.03 7.46
CA VAL A 411 -0.99 25.07 8.17
C VAL A 411 -0.71 25.04 9.67
N ASP A 412 0.57 24.93 10.06
CA ASP A 412 0.95 24.92 11.48
C ASP A 412 0.43 26.16 12.22
N ARG A 413 0.56 27.33 11.60
CA ARG A 413 0.11 28.59 12.20
C ARG A 413 -1.42 28.75 12.28
N PHE A 414 -2.16 28.20 11.32
CA PHE A 414 -3.61 28.40 11.21
C PHE A 414 -4.43 27.29 11.89
N VAL A 415 -3.96 26.05 11.90
CA VAL A 415 -4.72 24.90 12.41
C VAL A 415 -4.73 24.84 13.93
N LEU A 416 -3.62 25.20 14.58
CA LEU A 416 -3.52 25.29 16.04
C LEU A 416 -3.09 26.71 16.47
N PRO A 417 -4.02 27.69 16.50
CA PRO A 417 -3.70 29.04 16.95
C PRO A 417 -3.37 29.02 18.46
N GLY A 418 -2.09 29.12 18.81
CA GLY A 418 -1.63 29.26 20.21
C GLY A 418 -0.68 28.17 20.69
N ASP A 419 -0.56 27.07 19.96
CA ASP A 419 0.44 26.01 20.15
C ASP A 419 1.11 25.68 18.80
N THR A 420 2.06 24.74 18.75
CA THR A 420 2.61 24.21 17.50
C THR A 420 2.27 22.73 17.35
N LEU A 421 1.98 22.29 16.12
CA LEU A 421 1.77 20.86 15.83
C LEU A 421 3.00 20.05 16.27
N ASP A 422 4.19 20.59 16.03
CA ASP A 422 5.43 19.94 16.38
C ASP A 422 5.55 19.75 17.92
N GLY A 423 5.13 20.73 18.73
CA GLY A 423 5.13 20.64 20.20
C GLY A 423 4.19 19.56 20.74
N GLU A 424 2.98 19.48 20.18
CA GLU A 424 2.00 18.42 20.50
C GLU A 424 2.54 17.02 20.14
N MET A 425 3.23 16.88 19.02
CA MET A 425 3.85 15.60 18.64
C MET A 425 4.97 15.17 19.58
N GLN A 426 5.76 16.10 20.14
CA GLN A 426 6.75 15.75 21.19
C GLN A 426 6.05 15.16 22.43
N GLN A 427 4.83 15.60 22.71
CA GLN A 427 4.00 15.08 23.80
C GLN A 427 3.25 13.78 23.43
N HIS A 428 3.68 13.11 22.35
CA HIS A 428 3.09 11.86 21.88
C HIS A 428 1.61 12.01 21.53
N ASN A 429 1.21 13.14 20.95
CA ASN A 429 -0.13 13.35 20.42
C ASN A 429 -0.19 12.95 18.93
N TRP A 430 -0.76 11.78 18.63
CA TRP A 430 -0.80 11.25 17.27
C TRP A 430 -1.96 11.82 16.47
N GLY A 431 -2.94 12.45 17.14
CA GLY A 431 -3.97 13.23 16.49
C GLY A 431 -3.38 14.44 15.77
N ALA A 432 -2.42 15.14 16.41
CA ALA A 432 -1.68 16.22 15.78
C ALA A 432 -0.91 15.73 14.53
N ALA A 433 -0.20 14.60 14.65
CA ALA A 433 0.51 13.99 13.53
C ALA A 433 -0.42 13.62 12.35
N LEU A 434 -1.63 13.12 12.64
CA LEU A 434 -2.63 12.80 11.62
C LEU A 434 -3.19 14.05 10.93
N ILE A 435 -3.47 15.11 11.69
CA ILE A 435 -3.93 16.39 11.14
C ILE A 435 -2.87 16.97 10.21
N GLU A 436 -1.61 16.97 10.65
CA GLU A 436 -0.49 17.46 9.87
C GLU A 436 -0.30 16.68 8.56
N GLY A 437 -0.25 15.34 8.66
CA GLY A 437 -0.10 14.48 7.49
C GLY A 437 -1.28 14.58 6.52
N ALA A 438 -2.52 14.66 7.03
CA ALA A 438 -3.71 14.84 6.20
C ALA A 438 -3.71 16.19 5.49
N ALA A 439 -3.28 17.26 6.15
CA ALA A 439 -3.14 18.58 5.54
C ALA A 439 -2.07 18.57 4.45
N ALA A 440 -0.89 18.00 4.72
CA ALA A 440 0.18 17.88 3.73
C ALA A 440 -0.26 17.07 2.50
N PHE A 441 -0.96 15.96 2.72
CA PHE A 441 -1.50 15.13 1.64
C PHE A 441 -2.57 15.86 0.82
N SER A 442 -3.47 16.60 1.49
CA SER A 442 -4.50 17.41 0.83
C SER A 442 -3.88 18.51 -0.04
N ILE A 443 -2.84 19.18 0.48
CA ILE A 443 -2.05 20.15 -0.29
C ILE A 443 -1.44 19.49 -1.52
N ALA A 444 -0.80 18.33 -1.36
CA ALA A 444 -0.18 17.62 -2.47
C ALA A 444 -1.18 17.28 -3.59
N ILE A 445 -2.39 16.83 -3.23
CA ILE A 445 -3.48 16.58 -4.20
C ILE A 445 -3.90 17.89 -4.90
N VAL A 446 -4.05 18.98 -4.15
CA VAL A 446 -4.42 20.27 -4.75
C VAL A 446 -3.33 20.77 -5.71
N LEU A 447 -2.06 20.59 -5.36
CA LEU A 447 -0.94 20.94 -6.24
C LEU A 447 -0.90 20.11 -7.51
N ASP A 448 -1.32 18.84 -7.46
CA ASP A 448 -1.48 18.00 -8.65
C ASP A 448 -2.50 18.59 -9.63
N ILE A 449 -3.64 19.11 -9.14
CA ILE A 449 -4.70 19.71 -9.98
C ILE A 449 -4.18 20.91 -10.80
N PHE A 450 -3.28 21.72 -10.23
CA PHE A 450 -2.80 22.93 -10.90
C PHE A 450 -1.73 22.70 -11.97
N GLN A 451 -1.26 21.47 -12.15
CA GLN A 451 -0.28 21.14 -13.18
C GLN A 451 -0.97 20.87 -14.52
N TYR A 452 -0.72 21.76 -15.48
CA TYR A 452 -1.21 21.72 -16.87
C TYR A 452 -0.54 20.56 -17.63
N ALA A 453 -1.32 19.68 -18.25
CA ALA A 453 -0.86 18.65 -19.19
C ALA A 453 -0.95 19.21 -20.62
N PRO A 454 0.18 19.51 -21.30
CA PRO A 454 0.14 20.13 -22.62
C PRO A 454 -0.30 19.16 -23.72
N ASP A 455 0.06 17.89 -23.60
CA ASP A 455 -0.32 16.76 -24.48
C ASP A 455 -0.06 15.47 -23.67
N ASP A 456 -1.06 14.58 -23.56
CA ASP A 456 -0.94 13.33 -22.79
C ASP A 456 0.01 12.36 -23.52
N ASN A 457 1.23 12.19 -22.97
CA ASN A 457 2.26 11.26 -23.45
C ASN A 457 2.34 9.99 -22.60
N THR A 458 1.32 9.72 -21.81
CA THR A 458 1.13 8.39 -21.26
C THR A 458 0.83 7.44 -22.42
N CYS A 459 0.84 6.14 -22.17
CA CYS A 459 0.13 5.24 -23.07
C CYS A 459 -1.31 5.78 -23.35
#